data_AF-A0A0C2WSL0-F1
#
_entry.id   AF-A0A0C2WSL0-F1
#
_cell.length_a   1.000
_cell.length_b   1.000
_cell.length_c   1.000
_cell.angle_alpha   90.00
_cell.angle_beta   90.00
_cell.angle_gamma   90.00
#
_symmetry.space_group_name_H-M   'P 1'
#
loop_
_entity.id
_entity.type
_entity.pdbx_description
1 polymer ?
#
loop_
_entity_poly.entity_id
_entity_poly.type
_entity_poly.pdbx_seq_one_letter_code
_entity_poly.pdbx_strand_id
1 'polypeptide(L)'
;MRKAARRCLGFELKIIRNFLNVHPPAIPWKANDTLFVTWVGINDLAYNPDVDVTINALFKLQEELYDQGARNFLFCDVPCVDRSPAYIQMGIEGAETRFHDWNLALDNAIRTFVAEKSTKNDPITAIYFSSHKVFSALLDHPDEYGFPQKDTQKAGGSIWMDHLHPTSAVHLIVAMELHVMLSSIPQSAPPEGLKEGKHETT
;
A
#
# COMPACT_ATOMS: atom_id res chain seq x y z
N MET A 1 7.12 -2.05 30.24
CA MET A 1 5.85 -2.11 29.49
C MET A 1 5.28 -0.76 29.00
N ARG A 2 5.86 0.42 29.34
CA ARG A 2 5.30 1.74 28.92
C ARG A 2 6.01 2.44 27.74
N LYS A 3 6.98 1.80 27.07
CA LYS A 3 7.79 2.40 25.99
C LYS A 3 7.30 2.07 24.57
N ALA A 4 6.63 0.93 24.37
CA ALA A 4 6.07 0.55 23.07
C ALA A 4 4.87 1.44 22.67
N ALA A 5 4.01 1.78 23.63
CA ALA A 5 2.82 2.61 23.42
C ALA A 5 3.11 4.07 23.02
N ARG A 6 4.34 4.58 23.17
CA ARG A 6 4.72 5.96 22.81
C ARG A 6 5.31 6.08 21.39
N ARG A 7 5.35 5.03 20.58
CA ARG A 7 6.15 5.02 19.34
C ARG A 7 5.41 4.60 18.07
N CYS A 8 4.14 4.23 18.19
CA CYS A 8 3.17 4.31 17.08
C CYS A 8 2.80 5.78 16.72
N LEU A 9 3.43 6.75 17.40
CA LEU A 9 3.20 8.20 17.26
C LEU A 9 3.51 8.72 15.85
N GLY A 10 4.43 8.14 15.08
CA GLY A 10 4.71 8.61 13.70
C GLY A 10 3.55 8.37 12.72
N PHE A 11 2.70 7.38 13.02
CA PHE A 11 1.61 6.90 12.18
C PHE A 11 0.26 7.47 12.66
N GLU A 12 0.03 7.47 13.98
CA GLU A 12 -1.10 8.14 14.64
C GLU A 12 -1.11 9.66 14.36
N LEU A 13 0.06 10.31 14.24
CA LEU A 13 0.18 11.72 13.84
C LEU A 13 -0.20 11.97 12.36
N LYS A 14 0.00 11.00 11.45
CA LYS A 14 -0.18 11.20 10.01
C LYS A 14 -1.63 10.96 9.56
N ILE A 15 -2.30 9.92 10.04
CA ILE A 15 -3.69 9.65 9.65
C ILE A 15 -4.66 10.50 10.47
N ILE A 16 -4.65 10.39 11.80
CA ILE A 16 -5.66 11.06 12.63
C ILE A 16 -5.44 12.58 12.67
N ARG A 17 -4.19 13.03 12.84
CA ARG A 17 -3.89 14.47 13.04
C ARG A 17 -3.76 15.29 11.77
N ASN A 18 -3.39 14.68 10.64
CA ASN A 18 -3.23 15.40 9.37
C ASN A 18 -4.30 15.05 8.34
N PHE A 19 -4.75 13.80 8.23
CA PHE A 19 -5.75 13.44 7.23
C PHE A 19 -7.18 13.75 7.69
N LEU A 20 -7.55 13.35 8.92
CA LEU A 20 -8.91 13.59 9.45
C LEU A 20 -9.10 15.00 10.04
N ASN A 21 -8.07 15.58 10.68
CA ASN A 21 -8.15 16.91 11.29
C ASN A 21 -7.78 18.08 10.35
N VAL A 22 -7.08 17.81 9.23
CA VAL A 22 -6.68 18.83 8.22
C VAL A 22 -7.36 18.58 6.88
N HIS A 23 -8.35 17.69 6.80
CA HIS A 23 -9.34 17.81 5.73
C HIS A 23 -10.21 19.01 6.07
N PRO A 24 -10.03 20.18 5.42
CA PRO A 24 -11.05 21.20 5.54
C PRO A 24 -12.37 20.59 5.04
N PRO A 25 -13.52 20.97 5.62
CA PRO A 25 -14.84 20.65 5.05
C PRO A 25 -14.97 20.99 3.55
N ALA A 26 -14.03 21.78 3.03
CA ALA A 26 -13.92 22.23 1.65
C ALA A 26 -13.49 21.17 0.62
N ILE A 27 -12.98 20.00 1.01
CA ILE A 27 -12.74 18.87 0.08
C ILE A 27 -13.59 17.67 0.54
N PRO A 28 -14.90 17.68 0.27
CA PRO A 28 -15.75 16.53 0.55
C PRO A 28 -15.35 15.37 -0.36
N TRP A 29 -15.12 14.21 0.22
CA TRP A 29 -14.98 12.94 -0.51
C TRP A 29 -16.25 12.10 -0.29
N LYS A 30 -16.54 11.22 -1.24
CA LYS A 30 -17.66 10.28 -1.14
C LYS A 30 -17.13 8.85 -1.25
N ALA A 31 -17.90 7.93 -0.68
CA ALA A 31 -17.64 6.51 -0.76
C ALA A 31 -17.45 5.98 -2.20
N ASN A 32 -18.01 6.66 -3.21
CA ASN A 32 -17.99 6.20 -4.60
C ASN A 32 -17.05 6.98 -5.53
N ASP A 33 -16.33 8.00 -5.05
CA ASP A 33 -15.41 8.80 -5.85
C ASP A 33 -13.97 8.82 -5.33
N THR A 34 -13.70 8.07 -4.25
CA THR A 34 -12.42 8.10 -3.55
C THR A 34 -11.88 6.69 -3.31
N LEU A 35 -10.58 6.51 -3.59
CA LEU A 35 -9.79 5.32 -3.29
C LEU A 35 -8.75 5.66 -2.21
N PHE A 36 -8.82 4.98 -1.08
CA PHE A 36 -7.89 5.15 0.04
C PHE A 36 -6.72 4.18 -0.11
N VAL A 37 -5.54 4.72 -0.45
CA VAL A 37 -4.33 3.92 -0.70
C VAL A 37 -3.43 3.92 0.54
N THR A 38 -3.08 2.73 1.01
CA THR A 38 -2.18 2.52 2.15
C THR A 38 -0.96 1.72 1.71
N TRP A 39 0.22 2.36 1.75
CA TRP A 39 1.51 1.70 1.55
C TRP A 39 2.47 2.09 2.68
N VAL A 40 2.51 1.26 3.72
CA VAL A 40 3.29 1.50 4.95
C VAL A 40 3.93 0.18 5.39
N GLY A 41 4.87 0.23 6.34
CA GLY A 41 5.50 -0.96 6.91
C GLY A 41 7.01 -1.02 6.81
N ILE A 42 7.62 -0.51 5.72
CA ILE A 42 9.08 -0.57 5.54
C ILE A 42 9.81 0.11 6.71
N ASN A 43 9.35 1.31 7.08
CA ASN A 43 9.91 2.06 8.21
C ASN A 43 9.58 1.38 9.54
N ASP A 44 8.36 0.86 9.70
CA ASP A 44 7.92 0.19 10.91
C ASP A 44 8.78 -1.04 11.21
N LEU A 45 9.10 -1.86 10.20
CA LEU A 45 9.97 -3.03 10.31
C LEU A 45 11.43 -2.69 10.63
N ALA A 46 11.86 -1.45 10.38
CA ALA A 46 13.18 -0.97 10.79
C ALA A 46 13.26 -0.64 12.29
N TYR A 47 12.13 -0.33 12.93
CA TYR A 47 12.09 0.14 14.32
C TYR A 47 11.33 -0.77 15.30
N ASN A 48 10.39 -1.56 14.79
CA ASN A 48 9.51 -2.43 15.58
C ASN A 48 9.60 -3.88 15.09
N PRO A 49 10.05 -4.82 15.95
CA PRO A 49 10.06 -6.24 15.58
C PRO A 49 8.68 -6.90 15.66
N ASP A 50 7.69 -6.27 16.29
CA ASP A 50 6.36 -6.86 16.49
C ASP A 50 5.41 -6.48 15.33
N VAL A 51 5.31 -7.39 14.37
CA VAL A 51 4.46 -7.26 13.17
C VAL A 51 2.99 -7.20 13.57
N ASP A 52 2.54 -8.11 14.43
CA ASP A 52 1.12 -8.22 14.82
C ASP A 52 0.63 -6.97 15.53
N VAL A 53 1.40 -6.41 16.47
CA VAL A 53 1.05 -5.15 17.13
C VAL A 53 0.91 -4.02 16.13
N THR A 54 1.78 -3.97 15.12
CA THR A 54 1.78 -2.89 14.12
C THR A 54 0.62 -3.04 13.16
N ILE A 55 0.34 -4.24 12.65
CA ILE A 55 -0.80 -4.52 11.77
C ILE A 55 -2.12 -4.28 12.51
N ASN A 56 -2.23 -4.68 13.78
CA ASN A 56 -3.42 -4.38 14.57
C ASN A 56 -3.64 -2.87 14.75
N ALA A 57 -2.57 -2.08 14.95
CA ALA A 57 -2.69 -0.63 15.02
C ALA A 57 -3.06 -0.02 13.65
N LEU A 58 -2.51 -0.55 12.56
CA LEU A 58 -2.88 -0.19 11.19
C LEU A 58 -4.37 -0.39 10.94
N PHE A 59 -4.92 -1.55 11.28
CA PHE A 59 -6.32 -1.86 10.99
C PHE A 59 -7.31 -1.07 11.84
N LYS A 60 -6.97 -0.70 13.08
CA LYS A 60 -7.77 0.27 13.84
C LYS A 60 -7.97 1.59 13.11
N LEU A 61 -6.94 2.08 12.42
CA LEU A 61 -7.07 3.30 11.61
C LEU A 61 -7.87 3.09 10.32
N GLN A 62 -7.84 1.90 9.74
CA GLN A 62 -8.70 1.56 8.61
C GLN A 62 -10.17 1.47 9.04
N GLU A 63 -10.43 0.96 10.24
CA GLU A 63 -11.76 0.99 10.86
C GLU A 63 -12.24 2.43 11.10
N GLU A 64 -11.39 3.32 11.60
CA GLU A 64 -11.74 4.74 11.74
C GLU A 64 -12.08 5.38 10.38
N LEU A 65 -11.31 5.10 9.31
CA LEU A 65 -11.63 5.56 7.95
C LEU A 65 -12.97 5.01 7.45
N TYR A 66 -13.23 3.73 7.70
CA TYR A 66 -14.51 3.08 7.37
C TYR A 66 -15.68 3.75 8.07
N ASP A 67 -15.53 4.07 9.37
CA ASP A 67 -16.54 4.76 10.17
C ASP A 67 -16.81 6.19 9.68
N GLN A 68 -15.83 6.82 9.03
CA GLN A 68 -16.00 8.11 8.34
C GLN A 68 -16.65 7.98 6.94
N GLY A 69 -16.92 6.76 6.46
CA GLY A 69 -17.61 6.52 5.19
C GLY A 69 -16.72 5.99 4.07
N ALA A 70 -15.44 5.66 4.33
CA ALA A 70 -14.59 5.07 3.30
C ALA A 70 -15.11 3.68 2.89
N ARG A 71 -15.15 3.39 1.58
CA ARG A 71 -15.62 2.10 1.04
C ARG A 71 -14.67 1.45 0.03
N ASN A 72 -13.72 2.18 -0.54
CA ASN A 72 -12.72 1.62 -1.45
C ASN A 72 -11.33 1.79 -0.85
N PHE A 73 -10.69 0.67 -0.56
CA PHE A 73 -9.37 0.60 0.05
C PHE A 73 -8.41 -0.12 -0.89
N LEU A 74 -7.19 0.37 -0.99
CA LEU A 74 -6.07 -0.30 -1.62
C LEU A 74 -4.94 -0.43 -0.63
N PHE A 75 -4.46 -1.65 -0.45
CA PHE A 75 -3.36 -1.98 0.43
C PHE A 75 -2.19 -2.48 -0.40
N CYS A 76 -1.04 -1.82 -0.25
CA CYS A 76 0.22 -2.25 -0.82
C CYS A 76 1.05 -2.97 0.24
N ASP A 77 1.47 -4.19 -0.07
CA ASP A 77 2.42 -4.92 0.76
C ASP A 77 3.83 -4.29 0.67
N VAL A 78 4.76 -4.68 1.56
CA VAL A 78 6.13 -4.14 1.52
C VAL A 78 6.95 -4.86 0.44
N PRO A 79 7.80 -4.12 -0.30
CA PRO A 79 8.65 -4.73 -1.32
C PRO A 79 9.70 -5.65 -0.69
N CYS A 80 10.43 -6.43 -1.50
CA CYS A 80 11.57 -7.24 -1.06
C CYS A 80 12.79 -6.37 -0.69
N VAL A 81 12.63 -5.56 0.36
CA VAL A 81 13.62 -4.59 0.86
C VAL A 81 14.87 -5.28 1.41
N ASP A 82 14.77 -6.54 1.81
CA ASP A 82 15.89 -7.41 2.14
C ASP A 82 16.91 -7.53 0.99
N ARG A 83 16.48 -7.31 -0.27
CA ARG A 83 17.34 -7.30 -1.46
C ARG A 83 17.92 -5.92 -1.79
N SER A 84 17.63 -4.89 -0.99
CA SER A 84 18.21 -3.56 -1.19
C SER A 84 19.71 -3.53 -0.88
N PRO A 85 20.48 -2.58 -1.46
CA PRO A 85 21.91 -2.46 -1.17
C PRO A 85 22.21 -2.32 0.34
N ALA A 86 21.36 -1.61 1.09
CA ALA A 86 21.49 -1.44 2.54
C ALA A 86 21.43 -2.79 3.27
N TYR A 87 20.41 -3.60 2.99
CA TYR A 87 20.21 -4.88 3.68
C TYR A 87 21.24 -5.92 3.29
N ILE A 88 21.65 -5.95 2.02
CA ILE A 88 22.76 -6.80 1.56
C ILE A 88 24.05 -6.42 2.27
N GLN A 89 24.37 -5.12 2.37
CA GLN A 89 25.58 -4.66 3.04
C GLN A 89 25.57 -4.97 4.55
N MET A 90 24.41 -4.89 5.19
CA MET A 90 24.28 -5.18 6.62
C MET A 90 24.30 -6.67 6.94
N GLY A 91 23.95 -7.54 5.98
CA GLY A 91 23.94 -9.00 6.18
C GLY A 91 23.00 -9.46 7.28
N ILE A 92 21.81 -8.84 7.38
CA ILE A 92 20.86 -9.12 8.47
C ILE A 92 20.18 -10.47 8.23
N GLU A 93 20.54 -11.48 9.03
CA GLU A 93 19.85 -12.77 9.03
C GLU A 93 18.35 -12.61 9.35
N GLY A 94 17.50 -13.32 8.60
CA GLY A 94 16.04 -13.30 8.80
C GLY A 94 15.34 -12.02 8.31
N ALA A 95 16.02 -11.13 7.58
CA ALA A 95 15.39 -9.95 6.99
C ALA A 95 14.26 -10.32 6.03
N GLU A 96 14.49 -11.27 5.12
CA GLU A 96 13.47 -11.80 4.20
C GLU A 96 12.22 -12.28 4.95
N THR A 97 12.40 -13.14 5.96
CA THR A 97 11.30 -13.65 6.79
C THR A 97 10.50 -12.54 7.42
N ARG A 98 11.16 -11.49 7.92
CA ARG A 98 10.48 -10.33 8.52
C ARG A 98 9.56 -9.60 7.53
N PHE A 99 10.02 -9.36 6.30
CA PHE A 99 9.19 -8.70 5.28
C PHE A 99 8.06 -9.62 4.80
N HIS A 100 8.33 -10.92 4.68
CA HIS A 100 7.33 -11.93 4.37
C HIS A 100 6.22 -11.98 5.44
N ASP A 101 6.59 -12.01 6.72
CA ASP A 101 5.63 -12.08 7.83
C ASP A 101 4.74 -10.85 7.89
N TRP A 102 5.28 -9.66 7.59
CA TRP A 102 4.48 -8.45 7.41
C TRP A 102 3.44 -8.59 6.31
N ASN A 103 3.86 -9.06 5.13
CA ASN A 103 2.97 -9.22 3.97
C ASN A 103 1.86 -10.24 4.26
N LEU A 104 2.19 -11.34 4.94
CA LEU A 104 1.22 -12.34 5.35
C LEU A 104 0.23 -11.78 6.40
N ALA A 105 0.72 -11.07 7.41
CA ALA A 105 -0.12 -10.46 8.43
C ALA A 105 -1.04 -9.39 7.83
N LEU A 106 -0.56 -8.61 6.86
CA LEU A 106 -1.35 -7.65 6.10
C LEU A 106 -2.47 -8.33 5.32
N ASP A 107 -2.19 -9.36 4.52
CA ASP A 107 -3.22 -10.09 3.75
C ASP A 107 -4.30 -10.67 4.68
N ASN A 108 -3.88 -11.31 5.78
CA ASN A 108 -4.82 -11.85 6.76
C ASN A 108 -5.71 -10.76 7.38
N ALA A 109 -5.14 -9.62 7.75
CA ALA A 109 -5.90 -8.53 8.33
C ALA A 109 -6.88 -7.90 7.33
N ILE A 110 -6.51 -7.79 6.05
CA ILE A 110 -7.42 -7.34 4.97
C ILE A 110 -8.60 -8.30 4.84
N ARG A 111 -8.35 -9.62 4.83
CA ARG A 111 -9.42 -10.62 4.73
C ARG A 111 -10.38 -10.54 5.92
N THR A 112 -9.85 -10.41 7.13
CA THR A 112 -10.65 -10.24 8.35
C THR A 112 -11.48 -8.95 8.28
N PHE A 113 -10.87 -7.83 7.91
CA PHE A 113 -11.57 -6.55 7.79
C PHE A 113 -12.73 -6.60 6.78
N VAL A 114 -12.52 -7.22 5.61
CA VAL A 114 -13.58 -7.43 4.63
C VAL A 114 -14.68 -8.33 5.17
N ALA A 115 -14.34 -9.43 5.84
CA ALA A 115 -15.31 -10.35 6.41
C ALA A 115 -16.18 -9.69 7.51
N GLU A 116 -15.60 -8.76 8.28
CA GLU A 116 -16.30 -8.07 9.37
C GLU A 116 -17.11 -6.87 8.91
N LYS A 117 -16.60 -6.08 7.95
CA LYS A 117 -17.17 -4.78 7.58
C LYS A 117 -18.00 -4.83 6.29
N SER A 118 -17.71 -5.75 5.37
CA SER A 118 -18.45 -5.84 4.10
C SER A 118 -19.74 -6.62 4.26
N THR A 119 -20.88 -5.99 3.98
CA THR A 119 -22.18 -6.67 3.98
C THR A 119 -22.85 -6.59 2.61
N LYS A 120 -23.86 -7.42 2.37
CA LYS A 120 -24.63 -7.38 1.12
C LYS A 120 -25.24 -6.00 0.82
N ASN A 121 -25.62 -5.26 1.86
CA ASN A 121 -26.31 -3.97 1.73
C ASN A 121 -25.36 -2.76 1.86
N ASP A 122 -24.13 -2.99 2.30
CA ASP A 122 -23.07 -1.98 2.42
C ASP A 122 -21.72 -2.66 2.10
N PRO A 123 -21.45 -2.94 0.82
CA PRO A 123 -20.22 -3.63 0.44
C PRO A 123 -19.02 -2.68 0.51
N ILE A 124 -17.88 -3.20 0.96
CA ILE A 124 -16.59 -2.55 0.80
C ILE A 124 -15.75 -3.25 -0.27
N THR A 125 -14.93 -2.46 -0.95
CA THR A 125 -13.88 -2.93 -1.86
C THR A 125 -12.54 -2.82 -1.13
N ALA A 126 -11.82 -3.93 -1.00
CA ALA A 126 -10.45 -3.96 -0.52
C ALA A 126 -9.56 -4.65 -1.56
N ILE A 127 -8.60 -3.89 -2.09
CA ILE A 127 -7.69 -4.32 -3.15
C ILE A 127 -6.33 -4.57 -2.52
N TYR A 128 -5.76 -5.76 -2.77
CA TYR A 128 -4.39 -6.09 -2.40
C TYR A 128 -3.48 -5.90 -3.61
N PHE A 129 -2.45 -5.06 -3.47
CA PHE A 129 -1.40 -4.89 -4.46
C PHE A 129 -0.06 -5.35 -3.89
N SER A 130 0.62 -6.26 -4.61
CA SER A 130 1.90 -6.79 -4.15
C SER A 130 3.06 -6.03 -4.75
N SER A 131 3.58 -5.04 -4.03
CA SER A 131 4.84 -4.40 -4.40
C SER A 131 6.01 -5.38 -4.26
N HIS A 132 5.91 -6.36 -3.35
CA HIS A 132 6.87 -7.45 -3.25
C HIS A 132 7.04 -8.20 -4.56
N LYS A 133 5.93 -8.61 -5.20
CA LYS A 133 6.00 -9.32 -6.50
C LYS A 133 6.62 -8.46 -7.59
N VAL A 134 6.27 -7.17 -7.66
CA VAL A 134 6.81 -6.25 -8.67
C VAL A 134 8.33 -6.11 -8.50
N PHE A 135 8.79 -5.84 -7.28
CA PHE A 135 10.22 -5.69 -7.02
C PHE A 135 10.98 -7.01 -7.24
N SER A 136 10.43 -8.15 -6.81
CA SER A 136 11.08 -9.45 -7.02
C SER A 136 11.21 -9.75 -8.51
N ALA A 137 10.15 -9.59 -9.30
CA ALA A 137 10.20 -9.82 -10.74
C ALA A 137 11.22 -8.91 -11.44
N LEU A 138 11.25 -7.63 -11.07
CA LEU A 138 12.24 -6.67 -11.57
C LEU A 138 13.68 -7.07 -11.22
N LEU A 139 13.93 -7.47 -9.97
CA LEU A 139 15.28 -7.81 -9.52
C LEU A 139 15.74 -9.19 -10.02
N ASP A 140 14.82 -10.09 -10.34
CA ASP A 140 15.08 -11.41 -10.92
C ASP A 140 15.35 -11.32 -12.43
N HIS A 141 14.67 -10.41 -13.13
CA HIS A 141 14.73 -10.23 -14.58
C HIS A 141 14.96 -8.76 -15.00
N PRO A 142 16.01 -8.07 -14.50
CA PRO A 142 16.15 -6.62 -14.67
C PRO A 142 16.25 -6.17 -16.13
N ASP A 143 16.76 -7.03 -17.01
CA ASP A 143 16.87 -6.78 -18.44
C ASP A 143 15.50 -6.67 -19.13
N GLU A 144 14.51 -7.46 -18.71
CA GLU A 144 13.11 -7.36 -19.19
C GLU A 144 12.49 -5.99 -18.85
N TYR A 145 12.97 -5.35 -17.78
CA TYR A 145 12.54 -4.03 -17.34
C TYR A 145 13.47 -2.89 -17.80
N GLY A 146 14.46 -3.19 -18.67
CA GLY A 146 15.37 -2.18 -19.22
C GLY A 146 16.49 -1.74 -18.28
N PHE A 147 16.82 -2.55 -17.26
CA PHE A 147 17.92 -2.30 -16.33
C PHE A 147 19.06 -3.31 -16.50
N PRO A 148 20.32 -2.89 -16.25
CA PRO A 148 21.45 -3.81 -16.30
C PRO A 148 21.52 -4.66 -15.02
N GLN A 149 21.86 -5.94 -15.15
CA GLN A 149 22.00 -6.88 -14.01
C GLN A 149 22.86 -6.33 -12.86
N LYS A 150 23.96 -5.63 -13.20
CA LYS A 150 24.90 -5.05 -12.23
C LYS A 150 24.28 -3.97 -11.33
N ASP A 151 23.12 -3.42 -11.68
CA ASP A 151 22.47 -2.36 -10.92
C ASP A 151 21.47 -2.91 -9.87
N THR A 152 21.17 -4.22 -9.88
CA THR A 152 20.23 -4.87 -8.94
C THR A 152 20.62 -4.72 -7.46
N GLN A 153 21.90 -4.50 -7.16
CA GLN A 153 22.43 -4.33 -5.80
C GLN A 153 23.25 -3.05 -5.65
N LYS A 154 23.16 -2.12 -6.62
CA LYS A 154 24.01 -0.94 -6.68
C LYS A 154 23.26 0.31 -6.23
N ALA A 155 23.70 0.91 -5.14
CA ALA A 155 23.26 2.25 -4.75
C ALA A 155 23.72 3.31 -5.77
N GLY A 156 22.86 4.27 -6.10
CA GLY A 156 23.12 5.25 -7.16
C GLY A 156 23.16 4.64 -8.58
N GLY A 157 22.49 3.51 -8.78
CA GLY A 157 22.29 2.86 -10.07
C GLY A 157 20.99 3.29 -10.75
N SER A 158 20.58 2.55 -11.78
CA SER A 158 19.30 2.77 -12.45
C SER A 158 18.10 2.23 -11.66
N ILE A 159 18.32 1.25 -10.77
CA ILE A 159 17.28 0.63 -9.93
C ILE A 159 17.17 1.33 -8.58
N TRP A 160 18.30 1.49 -7.87
CA TRP A 160 18.34 2.10 -6.54
C TRP A 160 18.94 3.50 -6.60
N MET A 161 18.19 4.50 -6.13
CA MET A 161 18.63 5.89 -6.02
C MET A 161 19.71 6.05 -4.95
N ASP A 162 19.49 5.43 -3.79
CA ASP A 162 20.47 5.32 -2.70
C ASP A 162 20.56 3.86 -2.24
N HIS A 163 20.91 3.61 -0.97
CA HIS A 163 21.03 2.24 -0.47
C HIS A 163 19.68 1.55 -0.20
N LEU A 164 18.55 2.27 -0.25
CA LEU A 164 17.25 1.76 0.16
C LEU A 164 16.12 2.15 -0.81
N HIS A 165 16.17 3.36 -1.36
CA HIS A 165 15.08 3.93 -2.13
C HIS A 165 15.21 3.59 -3.61
N PRO A 166 14.13 3.16 -4.27
CA PRO A 166 14.11 2.94 -5.71
C PRO A 166 14.22 4.27 -6.47
N THR A 167 14.67 4.22 -7.72
CA THR A 167 14.60 5.37 -8.62
C THR A 167 13.16 5.65 -9.08
N SER A 168 12.93 6.84 -9.66
CA SER A 168 11.65 7.15 -10.29
C SER A 168 11.30 6.21 -11.45
N ALA A 169 12.29 5.60 -12.11
CA ALA A 169 12.05 4.61 -13.16
C ALA A 169 11.43 3.32 -12.60
N VAL A 170 11.90 2.86 -11.43
CA VAL A 170 11.28 1.74 -10.73
C VAL A 170 9.89 2.11 -10.21
N HIS A 171 9.70 3.34 -9.70
CA HIS A 171 8.36 3.82 -9.34
C HIS A 171 7.39 3.83 -10.53
N LEU A 172 7.85 4.14 -11.74
CA LEU A 172 7.03 4.07 -12.95
C LEU A 172 6.56 2.63 -13.21
N ILE A 173 7.43 1.63 -13.06
CA ILE A 173 7.06 0.22 -13.22
C ILE A 173 5.99 -0.18 -12.20
N VAL A 174 6.18 0.19 -10.93
CA VAL A 174 5.17 -0.04 -9.88
C VAL A 174 3.82 0.59 -10.25
N ALA A 175 3.84 1.83 -10.76
CA ALA A 175 2.62 2.52 -11.18
C ALA A 175 1.96 1.87 -12.40
N MET A 176 2.75 1.35 -13.35
CA MET A 176 2.24 0.60 -14.51
C MET A 176 1.58 -0.71 -14.10
N GLU A 177 2.21 -1.49 -13.22
CA GLU A 177 1.64 -2.73 -12.69
C GLU A 177 0.36 -2.47 -11.88
N LEU A 178 0.37 -1.40 -11.08
CA LEU A 178 -0.83 -0.96 -10.36
C LEU A 178 -1.95 -0.54 -11.32
N HIS A 179 -1.62 0.18 -12.40
CA HIS A 179 -2.59 0.56 -13.43
C HIS A 179 -3.19 -0.66 -14.13
N VAL A 180 -2.37 -1.64 -14.51
CA VAL A 180 -2.84 -2.91 -15.13
C VAL A 180 -3.81 -3.62 -14.18
N MET A 181 -3.43 -3.76 -12.91
CA MET A 181 -4.27 -4.40 -11.90
C MET A 181 -5.60 -3.65 -11.72
N LEU A 182 -5.58 -2.33 -11.52
CA LEU A 182 -6.80 -1.55 -11.34
C LEU A 182 -7.72 -1.60 -12.57
N SER A 183 -7.14 -1.59 -13.78
CA SER A 183 -7.90 -1.67 -15.03
C SER A 183 -8.54 -3.05 -15.25
N SER A 184 -8.05 -4.09 -14.56
CA SER A 184 -8.62 -5.44 -14.61
C SER A 184 -9.83 -5.63 -13.69
N ILE A 185 -10.04 -4.72 -12.73
CA ILE A 185 -11.17 -4.79 -11.81
C ILE A 185 -12.45 -4.35 -12.55
N PRO A 186 -13.50 -5.19 -12.60
CA PRO A 186 -14.76 -4.80 -13.20
C PRO A 186 -15.33 -3.55 -12.52
N GLN A 187 -15.72 -2.54 -13.29
CA GLN A 187 -16.48 -1.42 -12.74
C GLN A 187 -17.82 -1.94 -12.19
N SER A 188 -18.18 -1.53 -10.98
CA SER A 188 -19.54 -1.72 -10.50
C SER A 188 -20.51 -0.99 -11.44
N ALA A 189 -21.63 -1.64 -11.78
CA ALA A 189 -22.64 -1.01 -12.62
C ALA A 189 -23.07 0.33 -11.99
N PRO A 190 -23.21 1.41 -12.78
CA PRO A 190 -23.75 2.65 -12.25
C PRO A 190 -25.15 2.36 -11.68
N PRO A 191 -25.53 2.96 -10.55
CA PRO A 191 -26.86 2.78 -9.99
C PRO A 191 -27.91 3.13 -11.06
N GLU A 192 -28.90 2.25 -11.25
CA GLU A 192 -30.00 2.45 -12.19
C GLU A 192 -30.63 3.84 -11.97
N GLY A 193 -30.40 4.79 -12.89
CA GLY A 193 -30.96 6.14 -12.78
C GLY A 193 -30.22 7.24 -13.51
N LEU A 194 -28.94 7.10 -13.81
CA LEU A 194 -28.23 8.06 -14.67
C LEU A 194 -28.46 7.72 -16.15
N LYS A 195 -29.56 8.23 -16.69
CA LYS A 195 -29.73 8.32 -18.14
C LYS A 195 -28.64 9.23 -18.68
N GLU A 196 -27.76 8.70 -19.52
CA GLU A 196 -26.85 9.49 -20.32
C GLU A 196 -27.65 10.56 -21.08
N GLY A 197 -27.41 11.82 -20.74
CA GLY A 197 -27.95 12.94 -21.48
C GLY A 197 -27.42 12.88 -22.90
N LYS A 198 -28.32 12.64 -23.87
CA LYS A 198 -28.00 12.77 -25.28
C LYS A 198 -27.48 14.19 -25.51
N HIS A 199 -26.21 14.32 -25.87
CA HIS A 199 -25.69 15.53 -26.50
C HIS A 199 -26.31 15.63 -27.89
N GLU A 200 -27.44 16.32 -27.99
CA GLU A 200 -27.90 16.89 -29.25
C GLU A 200 -26.97 18.07 -29.59
N THR A 201 -26.26 17.90 -30.70
CA THR A 201 -25.49 18.96 -31.35
C THR A 201 -26.42 19.68 -32.32
N THR A 202 -26.66 20.96 -32.06
CA THR A 202 -27.07 21.95 -33.07
C THR A 202 -25.88 22.80 -33.45
#